data_AF-A0A6N1VHN9-F1
#
_entry.id   AF-A0A6N1VHN9-F1
#
_cell.length_a   1.000
_cell.length_b   1.000
_cell.length_c   1.000
_cell.angle_alpha   90.00
_cell.angle_beta   90.00
_cell.angle_gamma   90.00
#
_symmetry.space_group_name_H-M   'P 1'
#
loop_
_entity.id
_entity.type
_entity.pdbx_description
1 polymer ?
#
loop_
_entity_poly.entity_id
_entity_poly.type
_entity_poly.pdbx_seq_one_letter_code
_entity_poly.pdbx_strand_id
1 'polypeptide(L)'
;MAREYKPRIVTANDLIEGDVVYFTASHNWSRDIGEAVVAWSREAAEQLLAAAQAQENRVVGPYLAETDIGEDNRPQPVHFREVFRTRGPSNYFHGKQAET
;
A
#
# COMPACT_ATOMS: atom_id res chain seq x y z
N MET A 1 4.27 -21.20 -19.78
CA MET A 1 2.94 -20.66 -19.44
C MET A 1 3.12 -19.26 -18.88
N ALA A 2 2.31 -18.29 -19.28
CA ALA A 2 2.37 -16.94 -18.71
C ALA A 2 2.06 -17.03 -17.21
N ARG A 3 2.90 -16.42 -16.38
CA ARG A 3 2.67 -16.38 -14.92
C ARG A 3 1.41 -15.56 -14.67
N GLU A 4 0.48 -16.12 -13.92
CA GLU A 4 -0.75 -15.45 -13.52
C GLU A 4 -0.42 -14.13 -12.82
N TYR A 5 -1.16 -13.08 -13.18
CA TYR A 5 -0.96 -11.75 -12.60
C TYR A 5 -1.42 -11.79 -11.15
N LYS A 6 -0.49 -11.48 -10.23
CA LYS A 6 -0.83 -11.35 -8.82
C LYS A 6 -1.44 -9.98 -8.54
N PRO A 7 -2.52 -9.88 -7.74
CA PRO A 7 -3.10 -8.61 -7.35
C PRO A 7 -2.05 -7.68 -6.73
N ARG A 8 -2.17 -6.38 -7.01
CA ARG A 8 -1.25 -5.37 -6.49
C ARG A 8 -1.99 -4.17 -5.93
N ILE A 9 -1.35 -3.49 -4.98
CA ILE A 9 -1.78 -2.22 -4.43
C ILE A 9 -0.67 -1.20 -4.61
N VAL A 10 -1.01 0.09 -4.56
CA VAL A 10 0.00 1.16 -4.50
C VAL A 10 0.22 1.55 -3.04
N THR A 11 1.48 1.54 -2.61
CA THR A 11 1.90 2.04 -1.30
C THR A 11 3.00 3.09 -1.46
N ALA A 12 3.07 3.99 -0.49
CA ALA A 12 4.06 5.05 -0.41
C ALA A 12 4.36 5.39 1.05
N ASN A 13 5.19 6.41 1.27
CA ASN A 13 5.34 7.06 2.56
C ASN A 13 4.66 8.44 2.49
N ASP A 14 3.90 8.81 3.52
CA ASP A 14 3.38 10.17 3.68
C ASP A 14 4.56 11.15 3.71
N LEU A 15 4.45 12.26 2.98
CA LEU A 15 5.54 13.21 2.81
C LEU A 15 5.91 13.90 4.12
N ILE A 16 4.93 14.19 4.98
CA ILE A 16 5.13 14.99 6.19
C ILE A 16 5.33 14.08 7.40
N GLU A 17 4.44 13.11 7.58
CA GLU A 17 4.44 12.23 8.75
C GLU A 17 5.37 11.02 8.58
N GLY A 18 5.78 10.71 7.34
CA GLY A 18 6.69 9.60 7.02
C GLY A 18 6.06 8.22 7.12
N ASP A 19 4.82 8.12 7.57
CA ASP A 19 4.08 6.87 7.73
C ASP A 19 3.83 6.14 6.43
N VAL A 20 3.71 4.82 6.49
CA VAL A 20 3.29 4.02 5.34
C VAL A 20 1.81 4.26 5.06
N VAL A 21 1.50 4.58 3.81
CA VAL A 21 0.15 4.83 3.33
C VAL A 21 -0.16 3.98 2.09
N TYR A 22 -1.45 3.78 1.85
CA TYR A 22 -1.99 2.95 0.78
C TYR A 22 -2.98 3.76 -0.05
N PHE A 23 -2.88 3.64 -1.36
CA PHE A 23 -3.74 4.37 -2.28
C PHE A 23 -5.14 3.75 -2.30
N THR A 24 -6.18 4.58 -2.26
CA THR A 24 -7.57 4.14 -2.17
C THR A 24 -8.33 4.35 -3.48
N ALA A 25 -9.50 3.75 -3.62
CA ALA A 25 -10.34 3.88 -4.81
C ALA A 25 -10.86 5.32 -5.01
N SER A 26 -10.88 6.13 -3.95
CA SER A 26 -11.21 7.56 -3.99
C SER A 26 -10.03 8.46 -4.40
N HIS A 27 -8.92 7.86 -4.87
CA HIS A 27 -7.69 8.55 -5.25
C HIS A 27 -7.08 9.37 -4.09
N ASN A 28 -7.22 8.85 -2.87
CA ASN A 28 -6.66 9.41 -1.65
C ASN A 28 -5.73 8.37 -0.99
N TRP A 29 -5.30 8.64 0.23
CA TRP A 29 -4.36 7.82 0.99
C TRP A 29 -4.98 7.40 2.32
N SER A 30 -4.85 6.13 2.66
CA SER A 30 -5.20 5.58 3.96
C SER A 30 -3.99 5.01 4.68
N ARG A 31 -4.02 5.00 6.01
CA ARG A 31 -3.02 4.33 6.85
C ARG A 31 -3.31 2.85 7.02
N ASP A 32 -4.50 2.42 6.66
CA ASP A 32 -4.99 1.05 6.72
C ASP A 32 -4.83 0.37 5.36
N ILE A 33 -4.09 -0.74 5.34
CA ILE A 33 -3.88 -1.50 4.11
C ILE A 33 -5.19 -2.04 3.54
N GLY A 34 -6.16 -2.39 4.39
CA GLY A 34 -7.40 -3.00 3.93
C GLY A 34 -8.35 -2.05 3.20
N GLU A 35 -8.06 -0.75 3.20
CA GLU A 35 -8.77 0.26 2.38
C GLU A 35 -8.10 0.49 1.01
N ALA A 36 -6.97 -0.18 0.74
CA ALA A 36 -6.24 -0.02 -0.50
C ALA A 36 -7.07 -0.49 -1.69
N VAL A 37 -7.01 0.25 -2.81
CA VAL A 37 -7.58 -0.21 -4.07
C VAL A 37 -6.71 -1.29 -4.69
N VAL A 38 -7.33 -2.42 -5.00
CA VAL A 38 -6.65 -3.59 -5.56
C VAL A 38 -6.67 -3.52 -7.08
N ALA A 39 -5.49 -3.56 -7.68
CA ALA A 39 -5.29 -3.76 -9.10
C ALA A 39 -5.30 -5.25 -9.44
N TRP A 40 -6.29 -5.67 -10.23
CA TRP A 40 -6.46 -7.06 -10.68
C TRP A 40 -5.81 -7.35 -12.04
N SER A 41 -5.33 -6.31 -12.72
CA SER A 41 -4.61 -6.44 -13.98
C SER A 41 -3.38 -5.53 -13.99
N ARG A 42 -2.46 -5.79 -14.91
CA ARG A 42 -1.27 -4.97 -15.10
C ARG A 42 -1.64 -3.53 -15.47
N GLU A 43 -2.60 -3.37 -16.37
CA GLU A 43 -3.07 -2.07 -16.86
C GLU A 43 -3.68 -1.25 -15.73
N ALA A 44 -4.52 -1.88 -14.88
CA ALA A 44 -5.08 -1.23 -13.71
C ALA A 44 -3.99 -0.77 -12.72
N ALA A 45 -2.96 -1.61 -12.51
CA ALA A 45 -1.85 -1.26 -11.62
C ALA A 45 -1.01 -0.09 -12.14
N GLU A 46 -0.74 -0.05 -13.45
CA GLU A 46 -0.01 1.05 -14.08
C GLU A 46 -0.81 2.36 -13.99
N GLN A 47 -2.14 2.32 -14.17
CA GLN A 47 -3.00 3.50 -14.01
C GLN A 47 -3.02 4.03 -12.58
N LEU A 48 -3.18 3.14 -11.59
CA LEU A 48 -3.18 3.52 -10.18
C LEU A 48 -1.82 4.09 -9.75
N LEU A 49 -0.72 3.49 -10.23
CA LEU A 49 0.62 4.00 -9.94
C LEU A 49 0.82 5.40 -10.55
N ALA A 50 0.40 5.63 -11.78
CA ALA A 50 0.49 6.95 -12.41
C ALA A 50 -0.32 8.01 -11.65
N ALA A 51 -1.54 7.67 -11.22
CA ALA A 51 -2.38 8.57 -10.43
C ALA A 51 -1.74 8.89 -9.07
N ALA A 52 -1.10 7.92 -8.42
CA ALA A 52 -0.38 8.11 -7.17
C ALA A 52 0.90 8.94 -7.35
N GLN A 53 1.66 8.72 -8.42
CA GLN A 53 2.87 9.48 -8.75
C GLN A 53 2.60 10.96 -9.01
N ALA A 54 1.39 11.31 -9.48
CA ALA A 54 0.96 12.69 -9.65
C ALA A 54 0.69 13.43 -8.32
N GLN A 55 0.75 12.75 -7.16
CA GLN A 55 0.54 13.33 -5.82
C GLN A 55 1.87 13.52 -5.06
N GLU A 56 2.91 13.98 -5.74
CA GLU A 56 4.25 14.22 -5.18
C GLU A 56 4.28 15.20 -4.00
N ASN A 57 3.25 16.04 -3.88
CA ASN A 57 3.07 16.97 -2.76
C ASN A 57 2.48 16.32 -1.50
N ARG A 58 2.12 15.04 -1.55
CA ARG A 58 1.52 14.31 -0.42
C ARG A 58 2.31 13.07 -0.01
N VAL A 59 3.01 12.43 -0.95
CA VAL A 59 3.70 11.17 -0.70
C VAL A 59 5.06 11.12 -1.38
N VAL A 60 5.93 10.26 -0.85
CA VAL A 60 7.25 9.97 -1.43
C VAL A 60 7.35 8.50 -1.82
N GLY A 61 7.92 8.27 -3.00
CA GLY A 61 8.22 6.94 -3.54
C GLY A 61 7.03 6.00 -3.68
N PRO A 62 5.91 6.37 -4.35
CA PRO A 62 4.86 5.41 -4.66
C PRO A 62 5.37 4.22 -5.48
N TYR A 63 4.98 3.00 -5.09
CA TYR A 63 5.31 1.77 -5.82
C TYR A 63 4.21 0.72 -5.71
N LEU A 64 4.28 -0.27 -6.61
CA LEU A 64 3.38 -1.43 -6.61
C LEU A 64 3.88 -2.52 -5.67
N ALA A 65 3.07 -2.89 -4.69
CA ALA A 65 3.30 -4.03 -3.82
C ALA A 65 2.34 -5.18 -4.22
N GLU A 66 2.85 -6.41 -4.27
CA GLU A 66 1.97 -7.58 -4.37
C GLU A 66 1.12 -7.69 -3.10
N THR A 67 -0.12 -8.12 -3.27
CA THR A 67 -1.07 -8.34 -2.17
C THR A 67 -1.84 -9.63 -2.41
N ASP A 68 -2.36 -10.20 -1.34
CA ASP A 68 -3.35 -11.27 -1.38
C ASP A 68 -4.66 -10.77 -0.76
N ILE A 69 -5.76 -11.44 -1.05
CA ILE A 69 -7.06 -11.09 -0.48
C ILE A 69 -7.36 -12.00 0.71
N GLY A 70 -7.48 -11.39 1.89
CA GLY A 70 -7.87 -12.08 3.11
C GLY A 70 -9.32 -12.57 3.07
N GLU A 71 -9.69 -13.39 4.06
CA GLU A 71 -11.06 -13.91 4.21
C GLU A 71 -12.12 -12.81 4.37
N ASP A 72 -11.71 -11.63 4.84
CA ASP A 72 -12.51 -10.42 4.98
C ASP A 72 -12.67 -9.62 3.66
N ASN A 73 -12.18 -10.16 2.54
CA ASN A 73 -12.07 -9.48 1.24
C ASN A 73 -11.22 -8.22 1.28
N ARG A 74 -10.30 -8.09 2.24
CA ARG A 74 -9.38 -6.95 2.35
C ARG A 74 -7.98 -7.35 1.90
N PRO A 75 -7.23 -6.45 1.23
CA PRO A 75 -5.86 -6.72 0.82
C PRO A 75 -4.93 -6.87 2.03
N GLN A 76 -4.06 -7.88 1.95
CA GLN A 76 -3.07 -8.20 2.96
C GLN A 76 -1.65 -8.24 2.35
N PRO A 77 -0.61 -7.89 3.13
CA PRO A 77 0.76 -7.88 2.64
C PRO A 77 1.27 -9.31 2.47
N VAL A 78 1.82 -9.64 1.30
CA VAL A 78 2.40 -10.99 1.04
C VAL A 78 3.89 -11.07 1.31
N HIS A 79 4.58 -9.94 1.23
CA HIS A 79 6.04 -9.89 1.37
C HIS A 79 6.39 -9.41 2.77
N PHE A 80 7.38 -10.05 3.43
CA PHE A 80 7.77 -9.74 4.81
C PHE A 80 8.05 -8.25 5.03
N ARG A 81 8.69 -7.58 4.06
CA ARG A 81 8.94 -6.13 4.10
C ARG A 81 7.65 -5.34 4.30
N GLU A 82 6.60 -5.71 3.58
CA GLU A 82 5.30 -5.04 3.65
C GLU A 82 4.60 -5.33 4.99
N VAL A 83 4.78 -6.53 5.55
CA VAL A 83 4.31 -6.88 6.90
C VAL A 83 4.96 -6.01 7.97
N PHE A 84 6.24 -5.68 7.86
CA PHE A 84 6.88 -4.73 8.78
C PHE A 84 6.40 -3.30 8.54
N ARG A 85 6.24 -2.90 7.28
CA ARG A 85 5.77 -1.57 6.88
C ARG A 85 4.33 -1.26 7.35
N THR A 86 3.45 -2.25 7.47
CA THR A 86 2.10 -2.02 8.04
C THR A 86 2.18 -1.63 9.53
N ARG A 87 3.16 -2.16 10.27
CA ARG A 87 3.32 -1.95 11.71
C ARG A 87 4.17 -0.74 12.07
N GLY A 88 5.11 -0.33 11.22
CA GLY A 88 6.04 0.76 11.51
C GLY A 88 7.37 0.29 12.12
N PRO A 89 8.15 1.19 12.75
CA PRO A 89 9.47 0.87 13.32
C PRO A 89 9.37 -0.26 14.36
N SER A 90 10.34 -1.18 14.36
CA SER A 90 10.35 -2.35 15.26
C SER A 90 11.43 -2.29 16.34
N ASN A 91 12.15 -1.18 16.47
CA ASN A 91 13.24 -1.01 17.43
C ASN A 91 12.72 -0.62 18.84
N TYR A 92 11.64 0.14 18.90
CA TYR A 92 10.90 0.53 20.11
C TYR A 92 9.42 0.65 19.77
N PHE A 93 8.56 0.59 20.79
CA PHE A 93 7.11 0.68 20.62
C PHE A 93 6.66 2.13 20.37
N HIS A 94 6.84 2.62 19.15
CA HIS A 94 6.48 3.97 18.71
C HIS A 94 5.68 3.93 17.39
N GLY A 95 5.11 5.07 16.98
CA GLY A 95 4.35 5.21 15.72
C GLY A 95 3.07 4.37 15.74
N LYS A 96 2.69 3.77 14.60
CA LYS A 96 1.49 2.93 14.45
C LYS A 96 1.39 1.80 15.49
N GLN A 97 2.50 1.31 16.03
CA GLN A 97 2.46 0.30 17.07
C GLN A 97 1.87 0.84 18.38
N ALA A 98 2.04 2.13 18.68
CA ALA A 98 1.64 2.75 19.93
C ALA A 98 0.17 3.22 19.98
N GLU A 99 -0.52 3.26 18.85
CA GLU A 99 -1.88 3.81 18.70
C GLU A 99 -2.97 2.75 18.89
N THR A 100 -2.75 1.76 19.77
CA THR A 100 -3.65 0.61 19.99
C THR A 100 -5.07 1.03 20.40
#